data_AF-A0AAW9C8H9-F1
#
_entry.id   AF-A0AAW9C8H9-F1
#
_cell.length_a   1.000
_cell.length_b   1.000
_cell.length_c   1.000
_cell.angle_alpha   90.00
_cell.angle_beta   90.00
_cell.angle_gamma   90.00
#
_symmetry.space_group_name_H-M   'P 1'
#
loop_
_entity.id
_entity.type
_entity.pdbx_description
1 polymer ?
#
loop_
_entity_poly.entity_id
_entity_poly.type
_entity_poly.pdbx_seq_one_letter_code
_entity_poly.pdbx_strand_id
1 'polypeptide(L)'
;MNAIPFHRFIILCLSALLLAFPAYAAQEKKVVSDTLEVNTETIMQPWTGDLPGMLDRRVIRVLTTYSKTFFFINKGQQRGATHDIFAAYERSLNAQLAKNKKLKQRHLKVRIIFVPVTRDTLFTALNEGKGDIAAANLTITSARQKEVAFTDPLYSGIQELLISGPGSPTVKSVDDLAGKTVFVRLSSSYYESLLALNARLTKEKRPPVMIKPAPEALEDEDLLEMLNAGLIPLTVVDRHKALFWKQVFPKITVHEDVVLRNDGGIAWAVRKDNPLLLAELNHFVKDHRQGSTLGNTLLLRYLKSAKYVKNAAAEKERRKFLKMVEVFRKYGDRYDVDWLLMAAQGYQESRLDQSVRSHVGAIGVMQVMPKTGKELKVGDIKQLDPNIHAGVKYMRWMIDRYYGDQPMTQLDKALFSFASYNAGPARIARLRAETQKRGFDPNIWFGNVENLAAEKIGAETVTYVSNIYKYYIAYRLILDEMNRKRAATGKPPILPAADKSA
;
A
#
# COMPACT_ATOMS: atom_id res chain seq x y z
N MET A 1 43.74 40.96 74.18
CA MET A 1 45.05 40.33 74.41
C MET A 1 45.68 40.04 73.06
N ASN A 2 46.88 40.58 72.87
CA ASN A 2 47.68 40.50 71.65
C ASN A 2 48.09 39.06 71.30
N ALA A 3 48.04 38.70 70.02
CA ALA A 3 49.07 37.88 69.38
C ALA A 3 49.00 38.04 67.84
N ILE A 4 50.19 38.11 67.26
CA ILE A 4 50.59 38.62 65.95
C ILE A 4 50.57 37.51 64.88
N PRO A 5 50.45 37.86 63.59
CA PRO A 5 50.25 36.92 62.48
C PRO A 5 51.57 36.41 61.89
N PHE A 6 51.54 35.27 61.20
CA PHE A 6 52.68 34.81 60.39
C PHE A 6 52.30 34.66 58.91
N HIS A 7 53.02 35.44 58.10
CA HIS A 7 53.03 35.50 56.66
C HIS A 7 53.49 34.20 55.98
N ARG A 8 53.02 33.97 54.74
CA ARG A 8 53.89 33.95 53.54
C ARG A 8 53.11 33.93 52.22
N PHE A 9 53.36 35.00 51.46
CA PHE A 9 53.36 35.14 49.99
C PHE A 9 53.59 33.86 49.16
N ILE A 10 52.88 33.71 48.03
CA ILE A 10 53.43 33.86 46.66
C ILE A 10 52.31 33.61 45.62
N ILE A 11 52.33 34.47 44.60
CA ILE A 11 51.56 34.52 43.36
C ILE A 11 51.97 33.36 42.43
N LEU A 12 51.03 32.65 41.78
CA LEU A 12 50.89 32.49 40.31
C LEU A 12 49.91 31.35 39.93
N CYS A 13 49.01 31.69 39.02
CA CYS A 13 48.47 30.91 37.88
C CYS A 13 48.27 29.39 38.03
N LEU A 14 47.02 28.91 37.94
CA LEU A 14 46.54 28.05 36.84
C LEU A 14 45.08 27.59 37.06
N SER A 15 44.27 27.77 36.01
CA SER A 15 43.27 26.84 35.46
C SER A 15 42.29 26.05 36.37
N ALA A 16 41.00 26.29 36.09
CA ALA A 16 39.95 25.30 35.87
C ALA A 16 39.68 24.21 36.93
N LEU A 17 38.51 24.29 37.57
CA LEU A 17 37.61 23.13 37.72
C LEU A 17 36.21 23.64 38.13
N LEU A 18 35.37 23.98 37.15
CA LEU A 18 33.93 24.04 37.35
C LEU A 18 33.42 22.60 37.26
N LEU A 19 33.02 22.04 38.41
CA LEU A 19 32.34 20.76 38.51
C LEU A 19 30.99 20.86 37.79
N ALA A 20 30.97 20.44 36.52
CA ALA A 20 29.75 20.18 35.78
C ALA A 20 29.11 18.90 36.35
N PHE A 21 28.08 19.06 37.17
CA PHE A 21 27.13 17.98 37.38
C PHE A 21 26.46 17.67 36.03
N PRO A 22 26.45 16.42 35.54
CA PRO A 22 25.62 16.08 34.41
C PRO A 22 24.17 16.18 34.92
N ALA A 23 23.48 17.24 34.52
CA ALA A 23 22.04 17.27 34.52
C ALA A 23 21.60 16.10 33.64
N TYR A 24 21.21 14.99 34.28
CA TYR A 24 20.55 13.89 33.62
C TYR A 24 19.21 14.44 33.16
N ALA A 25 19.19 14.99 31.95
CA ALA A 25 17.96 15.34 31.27
C ALA A 25 17.15 14.04 31.19
N ALA A 26 16.13 13.93 32.05
CA ALA A 26 15.17 12.87 31.99
C ALA A 26 14.60 12.92 30.57
N GLN A 27 15.03 11.97 29.76
CA GLN A 27 14.53 11.78 28.41
C GLN A 27 13.04 11.50 28.58
N GLU A 28 12.19 12.48 28.26
CA GLU A 28 10.74 12.28 28.24
C GLU A 28 10.49 11.05 27.38
N LYS A 29 10.07 9.96 28.03
CA LYS A 29 9.55 8.80 27.33
C LYS A 29 8.36 9.33 26.55
N LYS A 30 8.55 9.50 25.24
CA LYS A 30 7.47 9.71 24.28
C LYS A 30 6.42 8.63 24.59
N VAL A 31 5.30 9.03 25.18
CA VAL A 31 4.15 8.15 25.38
C VAL A 31 3.67 7.82 23.98
N VAL A 32 4.08 6.66 23.49
CA VAL A 32 3.59 6.09 22.25
C VAL A 32 2.09 5.86 22.46
N SER A 33 1.29 6.44 21.58
CA SER A 33 -0.18 6.30 21.53
C SER A 33 -0.62 4.89 21.95
N ASP A 34 -1.54 4.82 22.91
CA ASP A 34 -2.08 3.60 23.54
C ASP A 34 -3.02 2.79 22.61
N THR A 35 -2.94 3.01 21.30
CA THR A 35 -3.79 2.38 20.29
C THR A 35 -3.10 1.18 19.65
N LEU A 36 -3.88 0.15 19.30
CA LEU A 36 -3.51 -1.01 18.45
C LEU A 36 -3.09 -0.63 17.01
N GLU A 37 -2.58 0.58 16.79
CA GLU A 37 -2.13 1.03 15.49
C GLU A 37 -0.69 0.54 15.26
N VAL A 38 -0.49 -0.20 14.17
CA VAL A 38 0.85 -0.31 13.60
C VAL A 38 1.33 1.11 13.28
N ASN A 39 2.61 1.35 13.11
CA ASN A 39 3.04 2.57 12.45
C ASN A 39 3.33 2.24 10.99
N THR A 40 2.58 2.79 10.03
CA THR A 40 2.89 2.68 8.60
C THR A 40 4.28 3.26 8.31
N GLU A 41 4.78 4.15 9.17
CA GLU A 41 6.17 4.61 9.13
C GLU A 41 7.16 3.45 9.24
N THR A 42 6.90 2.37 9.98
CA THR A 42 7.82 1.22 10.08
C THR A 42 8.02 0.50 8.73
N ILE A 43 7.01 0.48 7.87
CA ILE A 43 7.12 -0.11 6.52
C ILE A 43 7.68 0.88 5.50
N MET A 44 7.36 2.16 5.69
CA MET A 44 7.95 3.26 4.94
C MET A 44 9.31 3.68 5.47
N GLN A 45 9.88 2.98 6.47
CA GLN A 45 11.20 3.29 6.97
C GLN A 45 12.18 3.21 5.79
N PRO A 46 12.99 4.26 5.57
CA PRO A 46 13.98 4.27 4.51
C PRO A 46 14.85 3.03 4.55
N TRP A 47 14.86 2.31 3.42
CA TRP A 47 15.77 1.21 3.19
C TRP A 47 16.07 1.11 1.71
N THR A 48 17.35 1.10 1.36
CA THR A 48 17.82 1.31 -0.01
C THR A 48 18.47 0.09 -0.64
N GLY A 49 18.76 -0.97 0.11
CA GLY A 49 19.47 -2.15 -0.40
C GLY A 49 18.84 -2.80 -1.63
N ASP A 50 19.63 -3.60 -2.33
CA ASP A 50 19.23 -4.33 -3.54
C ASP A 50 18.59 -5.69 -3.21
N LEU A 51 18.26 -6.48 -4.24
CA LEU A 51 17.55 -7.75 -4.15
C LEU A 51 18.06 -8.70 -3.05
N PRO A 52 19.36 -8.97 -2.85
CA PRO A 52 19.82 -9.83 -1.75
C PRO A 52 19.31 -9.39 -0.38
N GLY A 53 19.37 -8.08 -0.10
CA GLY A 53 18.86 -7.52 1.14
C GLY A 53 17.34 -7.60 1.24
N MET A 54 16.62 -7.48 0.12
CA MET A 54 15.16 -7.65 0.06
C MET A 54 14.75 -9.10 0.36
N LEU A 55 15.53 -10.07 -0.15
CA LEU A 55 15.35 -11.48 0.12
C LEU A 55 15.61 -11.80 1.59
N ASP A 56 16.64 -11.21 2.19
CA ASP A 56 16.96 -11.36 3.62
C ASP A 56 15.83 -10.85 4.52
N ARG A 57 15.25 -9.67 4.22
CA ARG A 57 14.09 -9.14 4.96
C ARG A 57 12.75 -9.76 4.55
N ARG A 58 12.73 -10.56 3.48
CA ARG A 58 11.54 -11.23 2.90
C ARG A 58 10.41 -10.29 2.49
N VAL A 59 10.74 -9.05 2.18
CA VAL A 59 9.77 -8.01 1.80
C VAL A 59 10.31 -7.23 0.63
N ILE A 60 9.48 -7.06 -0.40
CA ILE A 60 9.68 -6.11 -1.50
C ILE A 60 8.46 -5.18 -1.50
N ARG A 61 8.70 -3.87 -1.43
CA ARG A 61 7.67 -2.83 -1.40
C ARG A 61 7.45 -2.26 -2.79
N VAL A 62 6.22 -2.31 -3.26
CA VAL A 62 5.80 -1.75 -4.56
C VAL A 62 5.04 -0.45 -4.31
N LEU A 63 5.70 0.68 -4.58
CA LEU A 63 5.08 2.00 -4.64
C LEU A 63 4.10 2.02 -5.81
N THR A 64 2.87 2.43 -5.55
CA THR A 64 1.80 2.45 -6.56
C THR A 64 0.87 3.64 -6.29
N THR A 65 -0.10 3.88 -7.18
CA THR A 65 -1.15 4.87 -6.97
C THR A 65 -2.49 4.17 -6.75
N TYR A 66 -3.31 4.70 -5.85
CA TYR A 66 -4.66 4.20 -5.67
C TYR A 66 -5.52 4.59 -6.88
N SER A 67 -5.84 3.62 -7.73
CA SER A 67 -6.55 3.82 -9.00
C SER A 67 -7.61 2.73 -9.21
N LYS A 68 -8.73 3.06 -9.86
CA LYS A 68 -9.82 2.14 -10.22
C LYS A 68 -9.41 1.11 -11.28
N THR A 69 -8.18 1.19 -11.81
CA THR A 69 -7.66 0.29 -12.85
C THR A 69 -6.44 -0.53 -12.40
N PHE A 70 -5.44 0.10 -11.79
CA PHE A 70 -4.14 -0.54 -11.55
C PHE A 70 -3.99 -1.09 -10.13
N PHE A 71 -4.47 -0.38 -9.11
CA PHE A 71 -4.45 -0.82 -7.73
C PHE A 71 -5.60 -0.23 -6.92
N PHE A 72 -6.57 -1.07 -6.54
CA PHE A 72 -7.75 -0.69 -5.75
C PHE A 72 -8.20 -1.80 -4.81
N ILE A 73 -9.10 -1.46 -3.89
CA ILE A 73 -9.86 -2.44 -3.11
C ILE A 73 -11.26 -2.63 -3.70
N ASN A 74 -11.67 -3.88 -3.85
CA ASN A 74 -13.05 -4.26 -4.15
C ASN A 74 -13.50 -5.33 -3.17
N LYS A 75 -14.49 -5.03 -2.30
CA LYS A 75 -14.99 -5.94 -1.25
C LYS A 75 -13.87 -6.44 -0.32
N GLY A 76 -12.98 -5.53 0.11
CA GLY A 76 -11.78 -5.86 0.88
C GLY A 76 -10.67 -6.56 0.07
N GLN A 77 -10.89 -6.94 -1.18
CA GLN A 77 -9.86 -7.56 -2.00
C GLN A 77 -9.00 -6.50 -2.65
N GLN A 78 -7.67 -6.57 -2.50
CA GLN A 78 -6.75 -5.86 -3.38
C GLN A 78 -6.89 -6.42 -4.80
N ARG A 79 -7.02 -5.53 -5.79
CA ARG A 79 -7.27 -5.84 -7.21
C ARG A 79 -6.60 -4.79 -8.09
N GLY A 80 -6.59 -5.07 -9.39
CA GLY A 80 -6.07 -4.18 -10.41
C GLY A 80 -4.90 -4.80 -11.18
N ALA A 81 -4.56 -4.18 -12.32
CA ALA A 81 -3.53 -4.69 -13.20
C ALA A 81 -2.16 -4.78 -12.51
N THR A 82 -1.76 -3.75 -11.74
CA THR A 82 -0.52 -3.75 -10.95
C THR A 82 -0.58 -4.78 -9.83
N HIS A 83 -1.70 -4.88 -9.11
CA HIS A 83 -1.83 -5.90 -8.05
C HIS A 83 -1.61 -7.31 -8.60
N ASP A 84 -2.36 -7.69 -9.64
CA ASP A 84 -2.41 -9.07 -10.12
C ASP A 84 -1.09 -9.50 -10.79
N ILE A 85 -0.39 -8.59 -11.48
CA ILE A 85 0.91 -8.90 -12.06
C ILE A 85 1.97 -9.09 -10.98
N PHE A 86 1.97 -8.28 -9.93
CA PHE A 86 2.90 -8.44 -8.81
C PHE A 86 2.56 -9.64 -7.92
N ALA A 87 1.29 -10.03 -7.83
CA ALA A 87 0.90 -11.31 -7.21
C ALA A 87 1.38 -12.52 -8.03
N ALA A 88 1.47 -12.41 -9.36
CA ALA A 88 2.12 -13.42 -10.19
C ALA A 88 3.65 -13.40 -10.02
N TYR A 89 4.26 -12.22 -9.96
CA TYR A 89 5.69 -12.06 -9.66
C TYR A 89 6.06 -12.65 -8.28
N GLU A 90 5.30 -12.36 -7.21
CA GLU A 90 5.51 -12.94 -5.88
C GLU A 90 5.55 -14.47 -5.94
N ARG A 91 4.62 -15.08 -6.68
CA ARG A 91 4.57 -16.54 -6.85
C ARG A 91 5.75 -17.08 -7.65
N SER A 92 6.11 -16.41 -8.76
CA SER A 92 7.25 -16.79 -9.59
C SER A 92 8.56 -16.72 -8.82
N LEU A 93 8.82 -15.59 -8.16
CA LEU A 93 10.03 -15.37 -7.36
C LEU A 93 10.17 -16.43 -6.27
N ASN A 94 9.10 -16.67 -5.49
CA ASN A 94 9.14 -17.71 -4.45
C ASN A 94 9.35 -19.12 -5.00
N ALA A 95 8.78 -19.45 -6.17
CA ALA A 95 9.02 -20.74 -6.82
C ALA A 95 10.48 -20.89 -7.26
N GLN A 96 11.07 -19.83 -7.81
CA GLN A 96 12.49 -19.81 -8.20
C GLN A 96 13.42 -19.94 -6.98
N LEU A 97 13.15 -19.19 -5.90
CA LEU A 97 13.93 -19.25 -4.66
C LEU A 97 13.87 -20.63 -4.01
N ALA A 98 12.70 -21.27 -4.04
CA ALA A 98 12.53 -22.64 -3.55
C ALA A 98 13.33 -23.65 -4.40
N LYS A 99 13.30 -23.53 -5.74
CA LYS A 99 14.07 -24.39 -6.66
C LYS A 99 15.58 -24.24 -6.44
N ASN A 100 16.04 -23.02 -6.22
CA ASN A 100 17.47 -22.70 -6.08
C ASN A 100 18.02 -22.89 -4.65
N LYS A 101 17.21 -23.40 -3.70
CA LYS A 101 17.56 -23.53 -2.27
C LYS A 101 18.09 -22.22 -1.65
N LYS A 102 17.68 -21.06 -2.16
CA LYS A 102 18.13 -19.73 -1.69
C LYS A 102 17.33 -19.19 -0.50
N LEU A 103 16.29 -19.90 -0.08
CA LEU A 103 15.57 -19.57 1.16
C LEU A 103 16.34 -20.16 2.34
N LYS A 104 16.74 -19.32 3.31
CA LYS A 104 17.37 -19.78 4.58
C LYS A 104 16.52 -20.83 5.29
N GLN A 105 15.20 -20.80 5.10
CA GLN A 105 14.27 -21.84 5.52
C GLN A 105 13.19 -22.07 4.45
N ARG A 106 12.91 -23.33 4.12
CA ARG A 106 11.97 -23.76 3.06
C ARG A 106 10.56 -23.16 3.16
N HIS A 107 10.14 -22.78 4.36
CA HIS A 107 8.78 -22.31 4.66
C HIS A 107 8.64 -20.79 4.67
N LEU A 108 9.74 -20.05 4.52
CA LEU A 108 9.73 -18.59 4.53
C LEU A 108 9.66 -18.03 3.12
N LYS A 109 8.65 -17.19 2.86
CA LYS A 109 8.37 -16.61 1.54
C LYS A 109 8.67 -15.12 1.53
N VAL A 110 9.14 -14.62 0.39
CA VAL A 110 9.20 -13.19 0.10
C VAL A 110 7.79 -12.67 -0.17
N ARG A 111 7.44 -11.52 0.40
CA ARG A 111 6.13 -10.88 0.26
C ARG A 111 6.22 -9.57 -0.48
N ILE A 112 5.28 -9.35 -1.40
CA ILE A 112 5.04 -8.04 -1.99
C ILE A 112 4.09 -7.27 -1.09
N ILE A 113 4.50 -6.06 -0.69
CA ILE A 113 3.64 -5.09 0.01
C ILE A 113 3.42 -3.90 -0.91
N PHE A 114 2.17 -3.53 -1.16
CA PHE A 114 1.84 -2.34 -1.94
C PHE A 114 1.80 -1.11 -1.03
N VAL A 115 2.48 -0.05 -1.46
CA VAL A 115 2.58 1.22 -0.74
C VAL A 115 1.97 2.31 -1.63
N PRO A 116 0.66 2.60 -1.52
CA PRO A 116 0.05 3.67 -2.29
C PRO A 116 0.62 5.02 -1.84
N VAL A 117 1.04 5.82 -2.82
CA VAL A 117 1.48 7.21 -2.68
C VAL A 117 0.84 8.05 -3.79
N THR A 118 0.93 9.37 -3.67
CA THR A 118 0.49 10.27 -4.75
C THR A 118 1.45 10.17 -5.95
N ARG A 119 0.95 10.52 -7.13
CA ARG A 119 1.70 10.31 -8.38
C ARG A 119 3.04 11.05 -8.42
N ASP A 120 3.03 12.30 -7.95
CA ASP A 120 4.16 13.21 -7.85
C ASP A 120 5.25 12.75 -6.87
N THR A 121 4.90 11.90 -5.90
CA THR A 121 5.85 11.43 -4.88
C THR A 121 6.46 10.07 -5.20
N LEU A 122 6.05 9.38 -6.28
CA LEU A 122 6.51 8.03 -6.60
C LEU A 122 8.04 7.90 -6.69
N PHE A 123 8.70 8.77 -7.47
CA PHE A 123 10.16 8.68 -7.67
C PHE A 123 10.93 9.22 -6.46
N THR A 124 10.45 10.29 -5.83
CA THR A 124 10.99 10.80 -4.57
C THR A 124 10.97 9.71 -3.50
N ALA A 125 9.82 9.08 -3.26
CA ALA A 125 9.68 8.00 -2.29
C ALA A 125 10.53 6.77 -2.64
N LEU A 126 10.68 6.44 -3.93
CA LEU A 126 11.55 5.35 -4.38
C LEU A 126 13.02 5.62 -4.05
N ASN A 127 13.50 6.83 -4.33
CA ASN A 127 14.88 7.26 -4.11
C ASN A 127 15.18 7.48 -2.63
N GLU A 128 14.20 7.90 -1.83
CA GLU A 128 14.28 7.96 -0.36
C GLU A 128 14.22 6.57 0.31
N GLY A 129 14.06 5.48 -0.46
CA GLY A 129 14.01 4.13 0.09
C GLY A 129 12.71 3.79 0.82
N LYS A 130 11.63 4.54 0.59
CA LYS A 130 10.28 4.26 1.16
C LYS A 130 9.57 3.11 0.43
N GLY A 131 10.06 2.73 -0.73
CA GLY A 131 9.71 1.48 -1.41
C GLY A 131 10.83 1.01 -2.34
N ASP A 132 10.65 -0.12 -2.99
CA ASP A 132 11.71 -0.82 -3.73
C ASP A 132 11.47 -0.83 -5.25
N ILE A 133 10.19 -0.77 -5.65
CA ILE A 133 9.74 -0.70 -7.05
C ILE A 133 8.65 0.36 -7.14
N ALA A 134 8.67 1.22 -8.17
CA ALA A 134 7.53 2.06 -8.52
C ALA A 134 6.77 1.45 -9.72
N ALA A 135 5.48 1.17 -9.52
CA ALA A 135 4.62 0.57 -10.52
C ALA A 135 3.23 1.22 -10.52
N ALA A 136 3.05 2.17 -11.43
CA ALA A 136 1.82 2.93 -11.56
C ALA A 136 1.55 3.30 -13.04
N ASN A 137 1.71 2.39 -14.01
CA ASN A 137 1.55 2.76 -15.43
C ASN A 137 2.47 3.94 -15.82
N LEU A 138 3.78 3.76 -15.62
CA LEU A 138 4.77 4.82 -15.78
C LEU A 138 5.31 4.84 -17.21
N THR A 139 5.01 5.91 -17.94
CA THR A 139 5.64 6.19 -19.24
C THR A 139 7.13 6.46 -19.05
N ILE A 140 7.97 5.78 -19.82
CA ILE A 140 9.41 6.02 -19.88
C ILE A 140 9.65 7.35 -20.60
N THR A 141 10.34 8.28 -19.95
CA THR A 141 10.79 9.55 -20.56
C THR A 141 12.26 9.78 -20.25
N SER A 142 12.95 10.54 -21.10
CA SER A 142 14.37 10.86 -20.89
C SER A 142 14.60 11.64 -19.60
N ALA A 143 13.64 12.44 -19.15
CA ALA A 143 13.69 13.11 -17.85
C ALA A 143 13.65 12.08 -16.71
N ARG A 144 12.67 11.18 -16.70
CA ARG A 144 12.52 10.15 -15.66
C ARG A 144 13.69 9.17 -15.62
N GLN A 145 14.28 8.82 -16.77
CA GLN A 145 15.48 7.98 -16.85
C GLN A 145 16.72 8.62 -16.18
N LYS A 146 16.72 9.94 -15.95
CA LYS A 146 17.78 10.60 -15.16
C LYS A 146 17.59 10.35 -13.67
N GLU A 147 16.38 10.14 -13.20
CA GLU A 147 16.05 9.95 -11.78
C GLU A 147 16.05 8.48 -11.35
N VAL A 148 15.60 7.58 -12.22
CA VAL A 148 15.38 6.16 -11.89
C VAL A 148 15.83 5.23 -13.03
N ALA A 149 15.97 3.94 -12.75
CA ALA A 149 16.16 2.92 -13.77
C ALA A 149 14.81 2.24 -14.09
N PHE A 150 14.50 2.06 -15.37
CA PHE A 150 13.28 1.38 -15.81
C PHE A 150 13.57 -0.07 -16.20
N THR A 151 12.61 -0.95 -15.93
CA THR A 151 12.56 -2.28 -16.54
C THR A 151 12.38 -2.19 -18.05
N ASP A 152 12.53 -3.31 -18.73
CA ASP A 152 12.00 -3.46 -20.08
C ASP A 152 10.51 -3.08 -20.12
N PRO A 153 10.00 -2.50 -21.22
CA PRO A 153 8.60 -2.11 -21.31
C PRO A 153 7.67 -3.31 -21.17
N LEU A 154 6.70 -3.19 -20.25
CA LEU A 154 5.57 -4.10 -20.15
C LEU A 154 4.57 -3.87 -21.27
N TYR A 155 4.43 -2.62 -21.72
CA TYR A 155 3.63 -2.22 -22.87
C TYR A 155 4.44 -1.27 -23.74
N SER A 156 4.33 -1.43 -25.06
CA SER A 156 5.00 -0.59 -26.06
C SER A 156 3.96 -0.01 -27.04
N GLY A 157 4.34 0.97 -27.86
CA GLY A 157 3.42 1.57 -28.83
C GLY A 157 2.31 2.40 -28.17
N ILE A 158 2.57 2.96 -26.98
CA ILE A 158 1.58 3.73 -26.23
C ILE A 158 1.43 5.12 -26.81
N GLN A 159 0.19 5.49 -27.12
CA GLN A 159 -0.17 6.83 -27.57
C GLN A 159 -0.79 7.63 -26.43
N GLU A 160 -0.46 8.92 -26.35
CA GLU A 160 -1.12 9.90 -25.48
C GLU A 160 -2.08 10.73 -26.34
N LEU A 161 -3.38 10.66 -26.03
CA LEU A 161 -4.45 11.26 -26.84
C LEU A 161 -5.14 12.39 -26.10
N LEU A 162 -5.65 13.36 -26.85
CA LEU A 162 -6.59 14.34 -26.32
C LEU A 162 -7.96 13.70 -26.07
N ILE A 163 -8.54 14.02 -24.92
CA ILE A 163 -9.90 13.64 -24.54
C ILE A 163 -10.69 14.91 -24.22
N SER A 164 -11.92 15.00 -24.72
CA SER A 164 -12.81 16.14 -24.45
C SER A 164 -14.10 15.75 -23.73
N GLY A 165 -14.66 16.67 -22.95
CA GLY A 165 -15.97 16.54 -22.31
C GLY A 165 -17.11 17.20 -23.09
N PRO A 166 -18.37 17.12 -22.62
CA PRO A 166 -19.48 17.88 -23.18
C PRO A 166 -19.21 19.39 -23.19
N GLY A 167 -19.59 20.08 -24.27
CA GLY A 167 -19.41 21.52 -24.41
C GLY A 167 -17.96 21.98 -24.63
N SER A 168 -17.04 21.05 -24.84
CA SER A 168 -15.63 21.37 -25.11
C SER A 168 -15.44 22.02 -26.48
N PRO A 169 -14.43 22.88 -26.63
CA PRO A 169 -14.11 23.46 -27.93
C PRO A 169 -13.69 22.36 -28.92
N THR A 170 -14.03 22.54 -30.20
CA THR A 170 -13.59 21.63 -31.26
C THR A 170 -12.07 21.64 -31.41
N VAL A 171 -11.49 20.44 -31.55
CA VAL A 171 -10.06 20.21 -31.81
C VAL A 171 -9.99 19.08 -32.85
N LYS A 172 -9.45 19.35 -34.04
CA LYS A 172 -9.31 18.36 -35.13
C LYS A 172 -7.87 17.89 -35.29
N SER A 173 -6.92 18.73 -34.87
CA SER A 173 -5.48 18.43 -34.89
C SER A 173 -4.82 18.89 -33.59
N VAL A 174 -3.61 18.39 -33.32
CA VAL A 174 -2.80 18.82 -32.16
C VAL A 174 -2.57 20.34 -32.15
N ASP A 175 -2.43 20.92 -33.34
CA ASP A 175 -2.22 22.34 -33.55
C ASP A 175 -3.40 23.21 -33.11
N ASP A 176 -4.61 22.67 -33.20
CA ASP A 176 -5.81 23.38 -32.74
C ASP A 176 -5.79 23.59 -31.23
N LEU A 177 -4.94 22.91 -30.45
CA LEU A 177 -4.80 23.15 -29.01
C LEU A 177 -4.21 24.52 -28.66
N ALA A 178 -3.64 25.25 -29.62
CA ALA A 178 -3.09 26.58 -29.43
C ALA A 178 -4.11 27.51 -28.73
N GLY A 179 -3.73 28.09 -27.59
CA GLY A 179 -4.59 28.96 -26.78
C GLY A 179 -5.76 28.26 -26.06
N LYS A 180 -5.91 26.93 -26.14
CA LYS A 180 -6.95 26.18 -25.42
C LYS A 180 -6.48 25.76 -24.04
N THR A 181 -7.43 25.56 -23.13
CA THR A 181 -7.17 25.09 -21.76
C THR A 181 -7.18 23.57 -21.69
N VAL A 182 -6.09 22.97 -21.23
CA VAL A 182 -5.95 21.52 -21.03
C VAL A 182 -5.55 21.22 -19.59
N PHE A 183 -6.30 20.35 -18.94
CA PHE A 183 -6.05 19.91 -17.57
C PHE A 183 -5.22 18.63 -17.55
N VAL A 184 -4.11 18.63 -16.83
CA VAL A 184 -3.27 17.44 -16.58
C VAL A 184 -2.63 17.54 -15.20
N ARG A 185 -2.27 16.39 -14.61
CA ARG A 185 -1.32 16.38 -13.48
C ARG A 185 0.04 16.85 -13.97
N LEU A 186 0.74 17.65 -13.17
CA LEU A 186 2.08 18.14 -13.53
C LEU A 186 3.11 17.01 -13.49
N SER A 187 2.90 16.00 -12.64
CA SER A 187 3.73 14.79 -12.58
C SER A 187 3.58 13.83 -13.76
N SER A 188 2.56 14.03 -14.62
CA SER A 188 2.25 13.12 -15.73
C SER A 188 3.21 13.30 -16.92
N SER A 189 3.38 12.25 -17.72
CA SER A 189 4.09 12.40 -19.01
C SER A 189 3.31 13.28 -19.99
N TYR A 190 2.01 13.48 -19.74
CA TYR A 190 1.14 14.37 -20.52
C TYR A 190 1.56 15.83 -20.38
N TYR A 191 2.02 16.22 -19.19
CA TYR A 191 2.58 17.54 -18.97
C TYR A 191 3.84 17.76 -19.81
N GLU A 192 4.77 16.80 -19.82
CA GLU A 192 5.97 16.84 -20.67
C GLU A 192 5.61 16.95 -22.16
N SER A 193 4.60 16.21 -22.62
CA SER A 193 4.13 16.25 -24.01
C SER A 193 3.50 17.60 -24.37
N LEU A 194 2.73 18.21 -23.47
CA LEU A 194 2.19 19.56 -23.66
C LEU A 194 3.27 20.64 -23.62
N LEU A 195 4.32 20.49 -22.81
CA LEU A 195 5.48 21.40 -22.83
C LEU A 195 6.23 21.32 -24.15
N ALA A 196 6.45 20.11 -24.68
CA ALA A 196 7.06 19.93 -25.99
C ALA A 196 6.21 20.57 -27.11
N LEU A 197 4.89 20.43 -27.04
CA LEU A 197 3.96 21.12 -27.94
C LEU A 197 4.06 22.64 -27.80
N ASN A 198 4.06 23.17 -26.58
CA ASN A 198 4.17 24.61 -26.33
C ASN A 198 5.49 25.20 -26.85
N ALA A 199 6.60 24.49 -26.72
CA ALA A 199 7.88 24.89 -27.28
C ALA A 199 7.80 25.01 -28.82
N ARG A 200 7.15 24.03 -29.48
CA ARG A 200 6.91 24.07 -30.93
C ARG A 200 5.98 25.22 -31.33
N LEU A 201 4.82 25.37 -30.69
CA LEU A 201 3.86 26.44 -30.97
C LEU A 201 4.48 27.84 -30.81
N THR A 202 5.31 28.02 -29.79
CA THR A 202 6.02 29.29 -29.55
C THR A 202 6.99 29.60 -30.69
N LYS A 203 7.75 28.59 -31.18
CA LYS A 203 8.62 28.73 -32.36
C LYS A 203 7.84 29.11 -33.62
N GLU A 204 6.62 28.61 -33.74
CA GLU A 204 5.67 28.92 -34.83
C GLU A 204 4.90 30.24 -34.61
N LYS A 205 5.19 31.01 -33.54
CA LYS A 205 4.49 32.26 -33.17
C LYS A 205 2.99 32.08 -32.92
N ARG A 206 2.59 30.90 -32.44
CA ARG A 206 1.22 30.57 -32.06
C ARG A 206 1.05 30.65 -30.55
N PRO A 207 -0.15 30.95 -30.04
CA PRO A 207 -0.38 30.97 -28.60
C PRO A 207 -0.15 29.56 -28.01
N PRO A 208 0.57 29.44 -26.88
CA PRO A 208 0.75 28.15 -26.23
C PRO A 208 -0.58 27.61 -25.70
N VAL A 209 -0.64 26.29 -25.50
CA VAL A 209 -1.71 25.64 -24.73
C VAL A 209 -1.67 26.15 -23.29
N MET A 210 -2.83 26.54 -22.77
CA MET A 210 -2.99 26.93 -21.37
C MET A 210 -3.11 25.69 -20.50
N ILE A 211 -1.99 25.23 -19.96
CA ILE A 211 -1.96 24.04 -19.10
C ILE A 211 -2.47 24.42 -17.71
N LYS A 212 -3.54 23.76 -17.26
CA LYS A 212 -4.07 23.90 -15.90
C LYS A 212 -3.72 22.66 -15.06
N PRO A 213 -3.14 22.84 -13.86
CA PRO A 213 -2.79 21.71 -13.03
C PRO A 213 -4.04 21.03 -12.49
N ALA A 214 -4.10 19.70 -12.64
CA ALA A 214 -5.03 18.86 -11.91
C ALA A 214 -4.41 18.42 -10.57
N PRO A 215 -5.21 18.21 -9.51
CA PRO A 215 -4.67 17.73 -8.23
C PRO A 215 -3.93 16.40 -8.37
N GLU A 216 -2.73 16.30 -7.77
CA GLU A 216 -1.87 15.10 -7.85
C GLU A 216 -2.43 13.87 -7.11
N ALA A 217 -3.44 14.08 -6.26
CA ALA A 217 -4.19 12.99 -5.64
C ALA A 217 -5.20 12.32 -6.60
N LEU A 218 -5.55 12.93 -7.73
CA LEU A 218 -6.53 12.38 -8.67
C LEU A 218 -5.86 11.53 -9.75
N GLU A 219 -6.42 10.36 -10.08
CA GLU A 219 -5.91 9.53 -11.17
C GLU A 219 -6.64 9.83 -12.50
N ASP A 220 -6.21 9.23 -13.62
CA ASP A 220 -6.75 9.56 -14.94
C ASP A 220 -8.26 9.32 -15.04
N GLU A 221 -8.74 8.23 -14.44
CA GLU A 221 -10.16 7.93 -14.36
C GLU A 221 -10.97 8.96 -13.58
N ASP A 222 -10.36 9.66 -12.61
CA ASP A 222 -11.03 10.71 -11.85
C ASP A 222 -11.16 11.97 -12.72
N LEU A 223 -10.12 12.30 -13.51
CA LEU A 223 -10.19 13.37 -14.51
C LEU A 223 -11.19 13.06 -15.63
N LEU A 224 -11.25 11.82 -16.10
CA LEU A 224 -12.24 11.38 -17.09
C LEU A 224 -13.68 11.44 -16.55
N GLU A 225 -13.88 11.17 -15.25
CA GLU A 225 -15.16 11.33 -14.58
C GLU A 225 -15.60 12.82 -14.55
N MET A 226 -14.68 13.72 -14.18
CA MET A 226 -14.90 15.17 -14.22
C MET A 226 -15.20 15.68 -15.64
N LEU A 227 -14.45 15.19 -16.62
CA LEU A 227 -14.62 15.48 -18.04
C LEU A 227 -16.01 15.04 -18.53
N ASN A 228 -16.43 13.82 -18.17
CA ASN A 228 -17.76 13.29 -18.48
C ASN A 228 -18.90 14.11 -17.87
N ALA A 229 -18.66 14.67 -16.67
CA ALA A 229 -19.60 15.55 -15.99
C ALA A 229 -19.60 16.99 -16.56
N GLY A 230 -18.68 17.33 -17.47
CA GLY A 230 -18.54 18.69 -18.02
C GLY A 230 -17.85 19.67 -17.07
N LEU A 231 -17.17 19.19 -16.03
CA LEU A 231 -16.48 20.04 -15.04
C LEU A 231 -15.14 20.56 -15.55
N ILE A 232 -14.51 19.83 -16.47
CA ILE A 232 -13.31 20.25 -17.19
C ILE A 232 -13.51 20.01 -18.69
N PRO A 233 -12.90 20.81 -19.58
CA PRO A 233 -13.13 20.70 -21.03
C PRO A 233 -12.21 19.68 -21.70
N LEU A 234 -10.89 19.74 -21.45
CA LEU A 234 -9.90 18.94 -22.15
C LEU A 234 -8.88 18.34 -21.17
N THR A 235 -8.46 17.11 -21.43
CA THR A 235 -7.35 16.42 -20.76
C THR A 235 -6.60 15.56 -21.76
N VAL A 236 -5.41 15.09 -21.40
CA VAL A 236 -4.63 14.10 -22.17
C VAL A 236 -4.53 12.81 -21.36
N VAL A 237 -4.72 11.66 -22.00
CA VAL A 237 -4.68 10.33 -21.36
C VAL A 237 -4.10 9.28 -22.33
N ASP A 238 -3.44 8.24 -21.82
CA ASP A 238 -3.01 7.12 -22.69
C ASP A 238 -4.22 6.48 -23.40
N ARG A 239 -4.06 6.18 -24.69
CA ARG A 239 -5.11 5.61 -25.56
C ARG A 239 -5.82 4.41 -24.93
N HIS A 240 -5.07 3.47 -24.37
CA HIS A 240 -5.64 2.25 -23.80
C HIS A 240 -6.55 2.52 -22.59
N LYS A 241 -6.22 3.53 -21.75
CA LYS A 241 -7.09 3.97 -20.65
C LYS A 241 -8.30 4.74 -21.17
N ALA A 242 -8.11 5.63 -22.13
CA ALA A 242 -9.18 6.41 -22.74
C ALA A 242 -10.28 5.51 -23.35
N LEU A 243 -9.89 4.53 -24.16
CA LEU A 243 -10.81 3.59 -24.79
C LEU A 243 -11.53 2.69 -23.78
N PHE A 244 -10.82 2.27 -22.72
CA PHE A 244 -11.42 1.52 -21.63
C PHE A 244 -12.49 2.35 -20.89
N TRP A 245 -12.13 3.55 -20.44
CA TRP A 245 -13.00 4.39 -19.63
C TRP A 245 -14.16 5.03 -20.40
N LYS A 246 -14.06 5.19 -21.72
CA LYS A 246 -15.20 5.58 -22.59
C LYS A 246 -16.41 4.64 -22.45
N GLN A 247 -16.18 3.36 -22.13
CA GLN A 247 -17.27 2.38 -21.88
C GLN A 247 -18.03 2.62 -20.56
N VAL A 248 -17.44 3.41 -19.65
CA VAL A 248 -18.00 3.78 -18.35
C VAL A 248 -18.52 5.22 -18.38
N PHE A 249 -17.81 6.10 -19.07
CA PHE A 249 -18.07 7.53 -19.18
C PHE A 249 -18.48 7.88 -20.61
N PRO A 250 -19.74 7.63 -21.01
CA PRO A 250 -20.15 7.73 -22.40
C PRO A 250 -20.12 9.15 -22.97
N LYS A 251 -20.06 10.19 -22.12
CA LYS A 251 -20.09 11.60 -22.55
C LYS A 251 -18.71 12.17 -22.92
N ILE A 252 -17.61 11.45 -22.68
CA ILE A 252 -16.28 11.88 -23.13
C ILE A 252 -16.09 11.58 -24.62
N THR A 253 -15.25 12.32 -25.33
CA THR A 253 -14.86 12.02 -26.71
C THR A 253 -13.35 11.75 -26.74
N VAL A 254 -12.97 10.62 -27.33
CA VAL A 254 -11.55 10.26 -27.54
C VAL A 254 -11.16 10.73 -28.94
N HIS A 255 -10.18 11.63 -29.04
CA HIS A 255 -9.70 12.14 -30.32
C HIS A 255 -8.50 11.31 -30.79
N GLU A 256 -8.77 10.19 -31.48
CA GLU A 256 -7.72 9.26 -31.91
C GLU A 256 -6.69 9.88 -32.87
N ASP A 257 -7.09 10.93 -33.59
CA ASP A 257 -6.21 11.67 -34.52
C ASP A 257 -5.41 12.80 -33.85
N VAL A 258 -5.72 13.14 -32.59
CA VAL A 258 -5.03 14.20 -31.84
C VAL A 258 -4.04 13.57 -30.86
N VAL A 259 -2.89 13.18 -31.41
CA VAL A 259 -1.83 12.42 -30.71
C VAL A 259 -0.72 13.35 -30.20
N LEU A 260 -0.55 13.46 -28.89
CA LEU A 260 0.50 14.29 -28.27
C LEU A 260 1.83 13.56 -28.13
N ARG A 261 1.78 12.24 -27.99
CA ARG A 261 2.95 11.36 -27.98
C ARG A 261 2.59 10.07 -28.69
N ASN A 262 3.51 9.60 -29.51
CA ASN A 262 3.45 8.29 -30.14
C ASN A 262 4.59 7.41 -29.63
N ASP A 263 4.41 6.10 -29.73
CA ASP A 263 5.41 5.07 -29.41
C ASP A 263 6.01 5.14 -27.99
N GLY A 264 5.18 5.44 -27.00
CA GLY A 264 5.56 5.38 -25.58
C GLY A 264 5.76 3.94 -25.08
N GLY A 265 6.68 3.77 -24.14
CA GLY A 265 6.84 2.54 -23.36
C GLY A 265 6.35 2.72 -21.92
N ILE A 266 5.63 1.74 -21.39
CA ILE A 266 5.24 1.68 -19.98
C ILE A 266 6.07 0.62 -19.28
N ALA A 267 6.74 1.00 -18.18
CA ALA A 267 7.60 0.11 -17.42
C ALA A 267 7.44 0.31 -15.91
N TRP A 268 8.05 -0.58 -15.13
CA TRP A 268 8.29 -0.35 -13.71
C TRP A 268 9.61 0.36 -13.52
N ALA A 269 9.75 1.10 -12.42
CA ALA A 269 10.98 1.77 -12.06
C ALA A 269 11.58 1.22 -10.77
N VAL A 270 12.90 1.22 -10.70
CA VAL A 270 13.69 0.90 -9.50
C VAL A 270 14.77 1.97 -9.31
N ARG A 271 15.40 2.01 -8.15
CA ARG A 271 16.57 2.87 -7.94
C ARG A 271 17.72 2.43 -8.84
N LYS A 272 18.54 3.39 -9.28
CA LYS A 272 19.67 3.13 -10.20
C LYS A 272 20.76 2.25 -9.59
N ASP A 273 20.90 2.29 -8.27
CA ASP A 273 21.84 1.49 -7.49
C ASP A 273 21.31 0.08 -7.14
N ASN A 274 20.16 -0.33 -7.69
CA ASN A 274 19.57 -1.66 -7.52
C ASN A 274 19.58 -2.50 -8.81
N PRO A 275 20.75 -2.81 -9.40
CA PRO A 275 20.84 -3.54 -10.66
C PRO A 275 20.38 -5.00 -10.56
N LEU A 276 20.49 -5.65 -9.40
CA LEU A 276 20.08 -7.06 -9.24
C LEU A 276 18.57 -7.20 -9.21
N LEU A 277 17.87 -6.27 -8.55
CA LEU A 277 16.42 -6.21 -8.61
C LEU A 277 15.96 -5.90 -10.05
N LEU A 278 16.61 -4.96 -10.74
CA LEU A 278 16.28 -4.64 -12.13
C LEU A 278 16.39 -5.86 -13.04
N ALA A 279 17.49 -6.61 -12.92
CA ALA A 279 17.71 -7.83 -13.70
C ALA A 279 16.65 -8.91 -13.43
N GLU A 280 16.29 -9.12 -12.15
CA GLU A 280 15.24 -10.07 -11.77
C GLU A 280 13.87 -9.66 -12.32
N LEU A 281 13.53 -8.36 -12.27
CA LEU A 281 12.28 -7.87 -12.84
C LEU A 281 12.26 -8.00 -14.35
N ASN A 282 13.36 -7.69 -15.05
CA ASN A 282 13.45 -7.86 -16.50
C ASN A 282 13.30 -9.33 -16.91
N HIS A 283 13.87 -10.26 -16.14
CA HIS A 283 13.65 -11.68 -16.36
C HIS A 283 12.16 -12.05 -16.27
N PHE A 284 11.44 -11.53 -15.27
CA PHE A 284 9.99 -11.74 -15.18
C PHE A 284 9.21 -11.06 -16.31
N VAL A 285 9.55 -9.81 -16.65
CA VAL A 285 8.87 -9.02 -17.69
C VAL A 285 8.98 -9.68 -19.06
N LYS A 286 10.14 -10.27 -19.39
CA LYS A 286 10.37 -10.97 -20.66
C LYS A 286 9.26 -11.98 -21.00
N ASP A 287 8.80 -12.73 -19.99
CA ASP A 287 7.81 -13.80 -20.16
C ASP A 287 6.36 -13.36 -19.89
N HIS A 288 6.15 -12.17 -19.30
CA HIS A 288 4.84 -11.74 -18.79
C HIS A 288 4.35 -10.37 -19.31
N ARG A 289 5.12 -9.69 -20.17
CA ARG A 289 4.74 -8.43 -20.84
C ARG A 289 3.57 -8.59 -21.82
N GLN A 290 3.11 -7.48 -22.40
CA GLN A 290 2.12 -7.48 -23.47
C GLN A 290 2.46 -8.50 -24.57
N GLY A 291 1.46 -9.26 -25.02
CA GLY A 291 1.66 -10.36 -25.97
C GLY A 291 1.79 -11.74 -25.30
N SER A 292 2.17 -11.82 -24.03
CA SER A 292 2.18 -13.07 -23.25
C SER A 292 0.77 -13.48 -22.78
N THR A 293 0.59 -14.74 -22.38
CA THR A 293 -0.69 -15.24 -21.83
C THR A 293 -1.14 -14.46 -20.59
N LEU A 294 -0.22 -14.21 -19.64
CA LEU A 294 -0.56 -13.44 -18.44
C LEU A 294 -0.84 -11.97 -18.79
N GLY A 295 0.05 -11.33 -19.55
CA GLY A 295 -0.10 -9.93 -19.95
C GLY A 295 -1.42 -9.66 -20.68
N ASN A 296 -1.79 -10.53 -21.62
CA ASN A 296 -3.05 -10.43 -22.35
C ASN A 296 -4.27 -10.68 -21.45
N THR A 297 -4.18 -11.62 -20.52
CA THR A 297 -5.25 -11.88 -19.53
C THR A 297 -5.50 -10.68 -18.65
N LEU A 298 -4.43 -10.03 -18.15
CA LEU A 298 -4.54 -8.83 -17.32
C LEU A 298 -5.09 -7.63 -18.12
N LEU A 299 -4.63 -7.44 -19.36
CA LEU A 299 -5.14 -6.41 -20.26
C LEU A 299 -6.64 -6.62 -20.56
N LEU A 300 -7.06 -7.85 -20.84
CA LEU A 300 -8.49 -8.17 -21.04
C LEU A 300 -9.32 -7.86 -19.79
N ARG A 301 -8.83 -8.27 -18.62
CA ARG A 301 -9.53 -8.13 -17.34
C ARG A 301 -9.68 -6.68 -16.90
N TYR A 302 -8.64 -5.88 -17.02
CA TYR A 302 -8.58 -4.54 -16.41
C TYR A 302 -8.69 -3.38 -17.41
N LEU A 303 -8.40 -3.62 -18.69
CA LEU A 303 -8.28 -2.58 -19.72
C LEU A 303 -9.10 -2.86 -20.99
N LYS A 304 -9.85 -3.98 -21.09
CA LYS A 304 -10.85 -4.18 -22.16
C LYS A 304 -12.29 -4.28 -21.68
N SER A 305 -12.56 -4.93 -20.54
CA SER A 305 -13.94 -5.12 -20.05
C SER A 305 -14.26 -4.24 -18.84
N ALA A 306 -15.19 -3.30 -19.00
CA ALA A 306 -15.68 -2.47 -17.91
C ALA A 306 -16.59 -3.20 -16.90
N LYS A 307 -16.84 -4.51 -17.08
CA LYS A 307 -17.77 -5.29 -16.23
C LYS A 307 -17.40 -5.27 -14.75
N TYR A 308 -16.10 -5.35 -14.43
CA TYR A 308 -15.66 -5.31 -13.04
C TYR A 308 -15.93 -3.96 -12.38
N VAL A 309 -15.70 -2.85 -13.11
CA VAL A 309 -15.96 -1.48 -12.62
C VAL A 309 -17.45 -1.28 -12.37
N LYS A 310 -18.30 -1.67 -13.34
CA LYS A 310 -19.76 -1.56 -13.21
C LYS A 310 -20.31 -2.40 -12.04
N ASN A 311 -19.77 -3.61 -11.83
CA ASN A 311 -20.15 -4.46 -10.70
C ASN A 311 -19.66 -3.93 -9.35
N ALA A 312 -18.44 -3.37 -9.29
CA ALA A 312 -17.90 -2.78 -8.07
C ALA A 312 -18.65 -1.48 -7.68
N ALA A 313 -19.11 -0.72 -8.67
CA ALA A 313 -19.92 0.47 -8.49
C ALA A 313 -21.40 0.17 -8.17
N ALA A 314 -21.84 -1.10 -8.27
CA ALA A 314 -23.23 -1.46 -8.00
C ALA A 314 -23.59 -1.13 -6.55
N GLU A 315 -24.57 -0.26 -6.38
CA GLU A 315 -24.97 0.31 -5.10
C GLU A 315 -25.31 -0.77 -4.04
N LYS A 316 -25.86 -1.91 -4.44
CA LYS A 316 -26.11 -3.07 -3.56
C LYS A 316 -24.83 -3.61 -2.93
N GLU A 317 -23.76 -3.79 -3.72
CA GLU A 317 -22.49 -4.34 -3.25
C GLU A 317 -21.75 -3.36 -2.35
N ARG A 318 -21.82 -2.07 -2.69
CA ARG A 318 -21.30 -0.98 -1.87
C ARG A 318 -21.96 -0.95 -0.49
N ARG A 319 -23.30 -1.00 -0.41
CA ARG A 319 -24.02 -1.04 0.87
C ARG A 319 -23.66 -2.25 1.72
N LYS A 320 -23.51 -3.42 1.11
CA LYS A 320 -23.09 -4.65 1.82
C LYS A 320 -21.70 -4.48 2.46
N PHE A 321 -20.75 -3.91 1.72
CA PHE A 321 -19.40 -3.66 2.22
C PHE A 321 -19.39 -2.61 3.34
N LEU A 322 -20.10 -1.49 3.17
CA LEU A 322 -20.18 -0.43 4.18
C LEU A 322 -20.79 -0.94 5.51
N LYS A 323 -21.88 -1.70 5.43
CA LYS A 323 -22.48 -2.35 6.61
C LYS A 323 -21.47 -3.24 7.35
N MET A 324 -20.58 -3.93 6.62
CA MET A 324 -19.57 -4.77 7.24
C MET A 324 -18.49 -3.96 7.93
N VAL A 325 -18.03 -2.87 7.30
CA VAL A 325 -17.08 -1.92 7.90
C VAL A 325 -17.64 -1.36 9.21
N GLU A 326 -18.92 -0.96 9.25
CA GLU A 326 -19.59 -0.49 10.46
C GLU A 326 -19.55 -1.52 11.60
N VAL A 327 -19.78 -2.79 11.28
CA VAL A 327 -19.75 -3.88 12.29
C VAL A 327 -18.33 -4.10 12.82
N PHE A 328 -17.31 -4.12 11.95
CA PHE A 328 -15.91 -4.22 12.38
C PHE A 328 -15.52 -3.04 13.28
N ARG A 329 -15.90 -1.81 12.93
CA ARG A 329 -15.65 -0.62 13.75
C ARG A 329 -16.34 -0.73 15.11
N LYS A 330 -17.65 -0.97 15.12
CA LYS A 330 -18.45 -1.13 16.34
C LYS A 330 -17.80 -2.08 17.35
N TYR A 331 -17.29 -3.22 16.89
CA TYR A 331 -16.66 -4.19 17.79
C TYR A 331 -15.18 -3.92 18.04
N GLY A 332 -14.45 -3.35 17.08
CA GLY A 332 -13.10 -2.85 17.30
C GLY A 332 -13.07 -1.81 18.42
N ASP A 333 -13.94 -0.81 18.34
CA ASP A 333 -14.07 0.25 19.35
C ASP A 333 -14.50 -0.35 20.71
N ARG A 334 -15.50 -1.25 20.72
CA ARG A 334 -15.98 -1.89 21.96
C ARG A 334 -14.91 -2.71 22.69
N TYR A 335 -14.03 -3.37 21.95
CA TYR A 335 -13.03 -4.29 22.51
C TYR A 335 -11.62 -3.71 22.55
N ASP A 336 -11.46 -2.43 22.19
CA ASP A 336 -10.15 -1.79 22.04
C ASP A 336 -9.23 -2.66 21.17
N VAL A 337 -9.67 -2.89 19.92
CA VAL A 337 -8.92 -3.60 18.88
C VAL A 337 -9.02 -2.84 17.56
N ASP A 338 -7.90 -2.66 16.86
CA ASP A 338 -7.89 -2.02 15.54
C ASP A 338 -8.81 -2.79 14.57
N TRP A 339 -9.88 -2.11 14.13
CA TRP A 339 -10.90 -2.71 13.27
C TRP A 339 -10.38 -3.06 11.88
N LEU A 340 -9.37 -2.34 11.36
CA LEU A 340 -8.72 -2.69 10.09
C LEU A 340 -7.95 -4.00 10.23
N LEU A 341 -7.35 -4.24 11.40
CA LEU A 341 -6.64 -5.47 11.70
C LEU A 341 -7.60 -6.66 11.77
N MET A 342 -8.78 -6.46 12.39
CA MET A 342 -9.85 -7.47 12.41
C MET A 342 -10.46 -7.71 11.03
N ALA A 343 -10.64 -6.65 10.22
CA ALA A 343 -11.07 -6.79 8.83
C ALA A 343 -10.05 -7.56 7.97
N ALA A 344 -8.75 -7.36 8.21
CA ALA A 344 -7.68 -8.10 7.55
C ALA A 344 -7.69 -9.60 7.93
N GLN A 345 -7.95 -9.93 9.19
CA GLN A 345 -8.16 -11.31 9.62
C GLN A 345 -9.39 -11.92 8.95
N GLY A 346 -10.56 -11.27 9.01
CA GLY A 346 -11.78 -11.77 8.35
C GLY A 346 -11.61 -11.95 6.84
N TYR A 347 -10.74 -11.15 6.22
CA TYR A 347 -10.36 -11.34 4.84
C TYR A 347 -9.50 -12.60 4.61
N GLN A 348 -8.51 -12.85 5.44
CA GLN A 348 -7.72 -14.09 5.40
C GLN A 348 -8.60 -15.33 5.63
N GLU A 349 -9.61 -15.22 6.50
CA GLU A 349 -10.49 -16.30 6.89
C GLU A 349 -11.50 -16.70 5.80
N SER A 350 -12.23 -15.73 5.24
CA SER A 350 -13.30 -16.04 4.28
C SER A 350 -13.39 -15.11 3.08
N ARG A 351 -12.39 -14.23 2.91
CA ARG A 351 -12.45 -13.11 1.96
C ARG A 351 -13.65 -12.20 2.21
N LEU A 352 -13.99 -12.00 3.48
CA LEU A 352 -15.14 -11.20 3.94
C LEU A 352 -16.48 -11.71 3.41
N ASP A 353 -16.64 -13.03 3.30
CA ASP A 353 -17.87 -13.66 2.85
C ASP A 353 -18.55 -14.43 4.00
N GLN A 354 -19.72 -13.96 4.42
CA GLN A 354 -20.52 -14.56 5.47
C GLN A 354 -21.16 -15.91 5.07
N SER A 355 -21.22 -16.20 3.77
CA SER A 355 -21.79 -17.47 3.26
C SER A 355 -20.82 -18.65 3.41
N VAL A 356 -19.53 -18.39 3.60
CA VAL A 356 -18.50 -19.44 3.66
C VAL A 356 -18.72 -20.36 4.86
N ARG A 357 -18.57 -21.66 4.61
CA ARG A 357 -18.54 -22.73 5.61
C ARG A 357 -17.29 -23.57 5.36
N SER A 358 -16.45 -23.75 6.37
CA SER A 358 -15.28 -24.62 6.22
C SER A 358 -15.68 -26.09 6.29
N HIS A 359 -14.81 -26.96 5.78
CA HIS A 359 -15.00 -28.41 5.85
C HIS A 359 -15.11 -28.92 7.31
N VAL A 360 -14.48 -28.23 8.26
CA VAL A 360 -14.51 -28.56 9.69
C VAL A 360 -15.63 -27.85 10.46
N GLY A 361 -16.50 -27.11 9.77
CA GLY A 361 -17.70 -26.50 10.35
C GLY A 361 -17.56 -25.06 10.86
N ALA A 362 -16.45 -24.38 10.55
CA ALA A 362 -16.28 -22.95 10.85
C ALA A 362 -17.21 -22.10 9.97
N ILE A 363 -17.74 -21.01 10.53
CA ILE A 363 -18.83 -20.23 9.93
C ILE A 363 -18.40 -18.80 9.65
N GLY A 364 -18.70 -18.31 8.43
CA GLY A 364 -18.86 -16.88 8.13
C GLY A 364 -17.56 -16.09 8.02
N VAL A 365 -17.67 -14.76 8.17
CA VAL A 365 -16.57 -13.80 7.95
C VAL A 365 -15.33 -14.12 8.77
N MET A 366 -15.50 -14.41 10.05
CA MET A 366 -14.41 -14.65 10.99
C MET A 366 -14.13 -16.15 11.20
N GLN A 367 -14.75 -17.03 10.40
CA GLN A 367 -14.62 -18.49 10.50
C GLN A 367 -14.74 -19.00 11.95
N VAL A 368 -15.83 -18.61 12.62
CA VAL A 368 -16.08 -18.94 14.03
C VAL A 368 -16.69 -20.33 14.14
N MET A 369 -16.19 -21.15 15.06
CA MET A 369 -16.78 -22.45 15.38
C MET A 369 -18.10 -22.30 16.15
N PRO A 370 -19.14 -23.11 15.89
CA PRO A 370 -20.42 -23.02 16.60
C PRO A 370 -20.30 -23.08 18.13
N LYS A 371 -19.43 -23.95 18.65
CA LYS A 371 -19.15 -24.06 20.09
C LYS A 371 -18.59 -22.75 20.66
N THR A 372 -17.58 -22.18 20.00
CA THR A 372 -16.99 -20.89 20.38
C THR A 372 -18.02 -19.76 20.36
N GLY A 373 -18.85 -19.68 19.31
CA GLY A 373 -19.93 -18.68 19.25
C GLY A 373 -20.92 -18.78 20.41
N LYS A 374 -21.28 -20.01 20.80
CA LYS A 374 -22.16 -20.28 21.95
C LYS A 374 -21.51 -19.86 23.27
N GLU A 375 -20.25 -20.20 23.49
CA GLU A 375 -19.49 -19.84 24.70
C GLU A 375 -19.34 -18.33 24.85
N LEU A 376 -19.14 -17.61 23.74
CA LEU A 376 -18.98 -16.16 23.72
C LEU A 376 -20.30 -15.38 23.92
N LYS A 377 -21.46 -16.05 23.85
CA LYS A 377 -22.79 -15.45 24.05
C LYS A 377 -23.03 -14.22 23.17
N VAL A 378 -22.71 -14.31 21.88
CA VAL A 378 -22.83 -13.20 20.91
C VAL A 378 -24.08 -13.25 20.02
N GLY A 379 -24.92 -14.27 20.19
CA GLY A 379 -26.07 -14.53 19.31
C GLY A 379 -25.77 -15.51 18.17
N ASP A 380 -26.57 -15.49 17.11
CA ASP A 380 -26.46 -16.43 15.99
C ASP A 380 -25.31 -16.07 15.03
N ILE A 381 -24.18 -16.77 15.15
CA ILE A 381 -22.98 -16.57 14.31
C ILE A 381 -23.18 -16.88 12.82
N LYS A 382 -24.35 -17.39 12.40
CA LYS A 382 -24.71 -17.47 10.97
C LYS A 382 -25.02 -16.09 10.39
N GLN A 383 -25.36 -15.12 11.24
CA GLN A 383 -25.56 -13.72 10.88
C GLN A 383 -24.25 -12.92 10.93
N LEU A 384 -24.14 -11.90 10.08
CA LEU A 384 -22.91 -11.11 9.93
C LEU A 384 -22.46 -10.43 11.24
N ASP A 385 -23.37 -9.76 11.95
CA ASP A 385 -23.05 -8.97 13.14
C ASP A 385 -22.55 -9.87 14.31
N PRO A 386 -23.27 -10.92 14.74
CA PRO A 386 -22.78 -11.87 15.73
C PRO A 386 -21.49 -12.60 15.32
N ASN A 387 -21.30 -12.87 14.03
CA ASN A 387 -20.09 -13.55 13.55
C ASN A 387 -18.83 -12.69 13.75
N ILE A 388 -18.89 -11.43 13.31
CA ILE A 388 -17.80 -10.47 13.51
C ILE A 388 -17.63 -10.19 15.01
N HIS A 389 -18.73 -10.05 15.76
CA HIS A 389 -18.68 -9.90 17.22
C HIS A 389 -17.89 -11.03 17.88
N ALA A 390 -18.22 -12.29 17.58
CA ALA A 390 -17.48 -13.44 18.11
C ALA A 390 -16.00 -13.39 17.76
N GLY A 391 -15.66 -13.15 16.49
CA GLY A 391 -14.26 -13.09 16.05
C GLY A 391 -13.46 -12.04 16.81
N VAL A 392 -13.96 -10.80 16.87
CA VAL A 392 -13.29 -9.69 17.56
C VAL A 392 -13.19 -9.95 19.07
N LYS A 393 -14.29 -10.39 19.70
CA LYS A 393 -14.31 -10.72 21.14
C LYS A 393 -13.33 -11.85 21.48
N TYR A 394 -13.24 -12.87 20.63
CA TYR A 394 -12.31 -13.98 20.83
C TYR A 394 -10.86 -13.54 20.66
N MET A 395 -10.57 -12.71 19.67
CA MET A 395 -9.24 -12.12 19.49
C MET A 395 -8.83 -11.29 20.70
N ARG A 396 -9.73 -10.45 21.24
CA ARG A 396 -9.42 -9.68 22.44
C ARG A 396 -9.13 -10.58 23.63
N TRP A 397 -9.98 -11.58 23.87
CA TRP A 397 -9.75 -12.57 24.92
C TRP A 397 -8.39 -13.27 24.78
N MET A 398 -7.97 -13.60 23.55
CA MET A 398 -6.68 -14.24 23.31
C MET A 398 -5.50 -13.32 23.62
N ILE A 399 -5.60 -12.05 23.23
CA ILE A 399 -4.61 -11.02 23.57
C ILE A 399 -4.47 -10.93 25.08
N ASP A 400 -5.57 -10.75 25.80
CA ASP A 400 -5.57 -10.62 27.26
C ASP A 400 -5.00 -11.85 27.95
N ARG A 401 -5.49 -13.03 27.56
CA ARG A 401 -5.20 -14.27 28.26
C ARG A 401 -3.75 -14.74 28.12
N TYR A 402 -3.10 -14.45 27.00
CA TYR A 402 -1.78 -15.00 26.67
C TYR A 402 -0.69 -13.94 26.49
N TYR A 403 -1.06 -12.70 26.17
CA TYR A 403 -0.14 -11.65 25.76
C TYR A 403 -0.30 -10.33 26.53
N GLY A 404 -1.33 -10.20 27.37
CA GLY A 404 -1.62 -8.98 28.14
C GLY A 404 -0.42 -8.48 28.93
N ASP A 405 0.18 -9.38 29.72
CA ASP A 405 1.31 -9.08 30.61
C ASP A 405 2.69 -9.22 29.94
N GLN A 406 2.73 -9.52 28.64
CA GLN A 406 3.99 -9.69 27.93
C GLN A 406 4.55 -8.32 27.52
N PRO A 407 5.88 -8.10 27.59
CA PRO A 407 6.53 -6.85 27.20
C PRO A 407 6.63 -6.76 25.67
N MET A 408 5.48 -6.80 25.01
CA MET A 408 5.30 -6.78 23.57
C MET A 408 4.67 -5.46 23.13
N THR A 409 4.99 -5.02 21.92
CA THR A 409 4.18 -3.99 21.27
C THR A 409 2.76 -4.50 21.07
N GLN A 410 1.81 -3.59 21.00
CA GLN A 410 0.41 -3.92 20.83
C GLN A 410 0.16 -4.65 19.48
N LEU A 411 0.93 -4.32 18.43
CA LEU A 411 0.98 -5.08 17.18
C LEU A 411 1.48 -6.52 17.41
N ASP A 412 2.62 -6.71 18.09
CA ASP A 412 3.14 -8.05 18.33
C ASP A 412 2.13 -8.89 19.14
N LYS A 413 1.46 -8.32 20.15
CA LYS A 413 0.37 -9.02 20.87
C LYS A 413 -0.73 -9.52 19.92
N ALA A 414 -1.08 -8.74 18.90
CA ALA A 414 -2.03 -9.16 17.87
C ALA A 414 -1.45 -10.24 16.92
N LEU A 415 -0.20 -10.10 16.46
CA LEU A 415 0.47 -11.08 15.59
C LEU A 415 0.63 -12.44 16.28
N PHE A 416 1.05 -12.43 17.54
CA PHE A 416 1.14 -13.63 18.37
C PHE A 416 -0.24 -14.24 18.64
N SER A 417 -1.27 -13.42 18.79
CA SER A 417 -2.66 -13.89 18.87
C SER A 417 -3.09 -14.57 17.57
N PHE A 418 -2.79 -14.02 16.39
CA PHE A 418 -3.05 -14.71 15.12
C PHE A 418 -2.31 -16.04 15.00
N ALA A 419 -1.04 -16.07 15.41
CA ALA A 419 -0.26 -17.30 15.44
C ALA A 419 -0.89 -18.35 16.37
N SER A 420 -1.43 -17.90 17.50
CA SER A 420 -2.09 -18.77 18.50
C SER A 420 -3.47 -19.22 18.07
N TYR A 421 -4.19 -18.38 17.33
CA TYR A 421 -5.46 -18.71 16.71
C TYR A 421 -5.29 -19.85 15.72
N ASN A 422 -4.23 -19.81 14.90
CA ASN A 422 -3.94 -20.86 13.92
C ASN A 422 -3.25 -22.11 14.52
N ALA A 423 -2.24 -21.95 15.38
CA ALA A 423 -1.37 -23.05 15.82
C ALA A 423 -1.58 -23.51 17.28
N GLY A 424 -2.40 -22.78 18.04
CA GLY A 424 -2.64 -22.98 19.46
C GLY A 424 -1.63 -22.23 20.36
N PRO A 425 -2.10 -21.56 21.44
CA PRO A 425 -1.26 -20.70 22.29
C PRO A 425 -0.15 -21.46 23.02
N ALA A 426 -0.40 -22.70 23.46
CA ALA A 426 0.62 -23.52 24.13
C ALA A 426 1.81 -23.84 23.20
N ARG A 427 1.55 -24.00 21.90
CA ARG A 427 2.59 -24.24 20.89
C ARG A 427 3.41 -22.96 20.67
N ILE A 428 2.75 -21.81 20.54
CA ILE A 428 3.42 -20.52 20.40
C ILE A 428 4.25 -20.18 21.65
N ALA A 429 3.76 -20.46 22.85
CA ALA A 429 4.51 -20.26 24.09
C ALA A 429 5.83 -21.07 24.12
N ARG A 430 5.80 -22.34 23.66
CA ARG A 430 7.02 -23.15 23.53
C ARG A 430 7.99 -22.58 22.51
N LEU A 431 7.48 -22.11 21.36
CA LEU A 431 8.32 -21.46 20.34
C LEU A 431 8.98 -20.20 20.91
N ARG A 432 8.26 -19.34 21.63
CA ARG A 432 8.84 -18.17 22.29
C ARG A 432 9.99 -18.54 23.24
N ALA A 433 9.77 -19.54 24.11
CA ALA A 433 10.81 -20.00 25.03
C ALA A 433 12.06 -20.54 24.31
N GLU A 434 11.89 -21.28 23.22
CA GLU A 434 13.02 -21.78 22.42
C GLU A 434 13.69 -20.67 21.59
N THR A 435 12.93 -19.69 21.08
CA THR A 435 13.46 -18.49 20.42
C THR A 435 14.40 -17.72 21.35
N GLN A 436 13.99 -17.53 22.62
CA GLN A 436 14.84 -16.90 23.64
C GLN A 436 16.13 -17.68 23.89
N LYS A 437 16.05 -19.02 23.99
CA LYS A 437 17.24 -19.89 24.15
C LYS A 437 18.22 -19.78 22.98
N ARG A 438 17.73 -19.39 21.80
CA ARG A 438 18.54 -19.18 20.60
C ARG A 438 19.06 -17.73 20.46
N GLY A 439 18.86 -16.88 21.48
CA GLY A 439 19.35 -15.50 21.49
C GLY A 439 18.52 -14.51 20.67
N PHE A 440 17.33 -14.91 20.22
CA PHE A 440 16.38 -14.04 19.51
C PHE A 440 15.34 -13.49 20.48
N ASP A 441 14.67 -12.38 20.11
CA ASP A 441 13.66 -11.75 20.95
C ASP A 441 12.35 -12.57 20.94
N PRO A 442 11.89 -13.12 22.08
CA PRO A 442 10.66 -13.91 22.15
C PRO A 442 9.38 -13.07 22.09
N ASN A 443 9.50 -11.74 22.05
CA ASN A 443 8.40 -10.77 22.06
C ASN A 443 8.20 -10.09 20.70
N ILE A 444 9.00 -10.44 19.71
CA ILE A 444 8.87 -9.98 18.33
C ILE A 444 8.46 -11.16 17.45
N TRP A 445 7.42 -11.00 16.63
CA TRP A 445 7.00 -12.07 15.72
C TRP A 445 7.96 -12.20 14.53
N PHE A 446 7.99 -11.19 13.66
CA PHE A 446 8.74 -11.23 12.40
C PHE A 446 10.25 -11.27 12.65
N GLY A 447 10.94 -12.14 11.92
CA GLY A 447 12.40 -12.29 12.02
C GLY A 447 12.93 -12.93 13.32
N ASN A 448 12.06 -13.19 14.30
CA ASN A 448 12.42 -13.85 15.56
C ASN A 448 11.59 -15.14 15.73
N VAL A 449 10.42 -15.08 16.38
CA VAL A 449 9.61 -16.29 16.63
C VAL A 449 9.09 -16.92 15.34
N GLU A 450 8.81 -16.11 14.31
CA GLU A 450 8.40 -16.60 12.99
C GLU A 450 9.42 -17.57 12.37
N ASN A 451 10.72 -17.32 12.54
CA ASN A 451 11.77 -18.18 11.98
C ASN A 451 11.75 -19.57 12.65
N LEU A 452 11.50 -19.61 13.95
CA LEU A 452 11.38 -20.89 14.65
C LEU A 452 10.05 -21.59 14.34
N ALA A 453 8.96 -20.82 14.21
CA ALA A 453 7.67 -21.36 13.79
C ALA A 453 7.78 -22.04 12.41
N ALA A 454 8.42 -21.37 11.45
CA ALA A 454 8.65 -21.93 10.13
C ALA A 454 9.50 -23.21 10.15
N GLU A 455 10.53 -23.27 11.00
CA GLU A 455 11.36 -24.47 11.20
C GLU A 455 10.58 -25.63 11.82
N LYS A 456 9.85 -25.38 12.92
CA LYS A 456 9.30 -26.43 13.78
C LYS A 456 7.88 -26.86 13.43
N ILE A 457 7.05 -25.93 12.93
CA ILE A 457 5.62 -26.16 12.74
C ILE A 457 5.17 -25.92 11.28
N GLY A 458 6.09 -25.47 10.42
CA GLY A 458 5.90 -25.37 8.97
C GLY A 458 5.31 -24.04 8.50
N ALA A 459 4.87 -24.02 7.23
CA ALA A 459 4.53 -22.79 6.53
C ALA A 459 3.15 -22.21 6.87
N GLU A 460 2.23 -23.00 7.45
CA GLU A 460 0.82 -22.61 7.59
C GLU A 460 0.67 -21.35 8.47
N THR A 461 1.13 -21.41 9.70
CA THR A 461 1.00 -20.32 10.68
C THR A 461 1.75 -19.07 10.25
N VAL A 462 2.98 -19.23 9.76
CA VAL A 462 3.78 -18.08 9.30
C VAL A 462 3.16 -17.43 8.06
N THR A 463 2.57 -18.22 7.15
CA THR A 463 1.83 -17.69 6.00
C THR A 463 0.56 -16.97 6.44
N TYR A 464 -0.18 -17.54 7.40
CA TYR A 464 -1.40 -16.95 7.95
C TYR A 464 -1.14 -15.56 8.55
N VAL A 465 -0.17 -15.45 9.46
CA VAL A 465 0.17 -14.17 10.11
C VAL A 465 0.71 -13.15 9.09
N SER A 466 1.61 -13.58 8.21
CA SER A 466 2.20 -12.74 7.17
C SER A 466 1.14 -12.17 6.20
N ASN A 467 0.15 -12.98 5.81
CA ASN A 467 -0.94 -12.52 4.94
C ASN A 467 -1.83 -11.49 5.63
N ILE A 468 -2.25 -11.75 6.88
CA ILE A 468 -3.08 -10.80 7.64
C ILE A 468 -2.37 -9.46 7.78
N TYR A 469 -1.09 -9.48 8.16
CA TYR A 469 -0.29 -8.27 8.28
C TYR A 469 -0.20 -7.52 6.95
N LYS A 470 0.08 -8.22 5.83
CA LYS A 470 0.08 -7.64 4.49
C LYS A 470 -1.25 -6.96 4.13
N TYR A 471 -2.39 -7.59 4.44
CA TYR A 471 -3.71 -7.02 4.15
C TYR A 471 -4.01 -5.80 4.99
N TYR A 472 -3.70 -5.87 6.29
CA TYR A 472 -3.88 -4.78 7.22
C TYR A 472 -3.15 -3.51 6.77
N ILE A 473 -1.86 -3.65 6.41
CA ILE A 473 -1.05 -2.53 5.91
C ILE A 473 -1.65 -1.91 4.66
N ALA A 474 -2.04 -2.75 3.69
CA ALA A 474 -2.65 -2.25 2.48
C ALA A 474 -3.96 -1.52 2.77
N TYR A 475 -4.81 -2.02 3.67
CA TYR A 475 -6.07 -1.36 4.01
C TYR A 475 -5.84 0.02 4.62
N ARG A 476 -4.87 0.14 5.53
CA ARG A 476 -4.57 1.43 6.14
C ARG A 476 -4.01 2.44 5.15
N LEU A 477 -2.99 2.06 4.39
CA LEU A 477 -2.39 2.97 3.40
C LEU A 477 -3.41 3.41 2.35
N ILE A 478 -4.32 2.52 1.95
CA ILE A 478 -5.41 2.85 1.03
C ILE A 478 -6.43 3.78 1.69
N LEU A 479 -6.80 3.57 2.95
CA LEU A 479 -7.71 4.46 3.67
C LEU A 479 -7.14 5.89 3.76
N ASP A 480 -5.85 6.01 4.07
CA ASP A 480 -5.13 7.27 4.11
C ASP A 480 -5.18 7.97 2.74
N GLU A 481 -4.86 7.24 1.67
CA GLU A 481 -4.89 7.77 0.31
C GLU A 481 -6.30 8.17 -0.15
N MET A 482 -7.31 7.36 0.16
CA MET A 482 -8.70 7.69 -0.15
C MET A 482 -9.18 8.95 0.60
N ASN A 483 -8.72 9.16 1.83
CA ASN A 483 -9.01 10.37 2.59
C ASN A 483 -8.33 11.60 1.96
N ARG A 484 -7.08 11.49 1.47
CA ARG A 484 -6.42 12.54 0.68
C ARG A 484 -7.21 12.89 -0.58
N LYS A 485 -7.66 11.88 -1.33
CA LYS A 485 -8.52 12.09 -2.52
C LYS A 485 -9.82 12.82 -2.19
N ARG A 486 -10.46 12.46 -1.07
CA ARG A 486 -11.70 13.13 -0.62
C ARG A 486 -11.46 14.57 -0.22
N ALA A 487 -10.38 14.86 0.52
CA ALA A 487 -9.98 16.23 0.84
C ALA A 487 -9.76 17.07 -0.42
N ALA A 488 -9.06 16.52 -1.43
CA ALA A 488 -8.83 17.18 -2.72
C ALA A 488 -10.12 17.46 -3.53
N THR A 489 -11.22 16.77 -3.22
CA THR A 489 -12.53 16.95 -3.87
C THR A 489 -13.57 17.62 -2.97
N GLY A 490 -13.16 18.19 -1.84
CA GLY A 490 -14.05 18.84 -0.88
C GLY A 490 -15.04 17.91 -0.18
N LYS A 491 -14.78 16.59 -0.20
CA LYS A 491 -15.63 15.57 0.43
C LYS A 491 -15.10 15.24 1.83
N PRO A 492 -15.98 14.94 2.81
CA PRO A 492 -15.55 14.50 4.13
C PRO A 492 -14.81 13.15 4.04
N PRO A 493 -13.93 12.81 5.00
CA PRO A 493 -13.25 11.52 5.09
C PRO A 493 -14.21 10.33 4.97
N ILE A 494 -13.72 9.16 4.53
CA ILE A 494 -14.56 7.94 4.39
C ILE A 494 -15.25 7.57 5.70
N LEU A 495 -14.53 7.82 6.78
CA LEU A 495 -14.95 7.54 8.13
C LEU A 495 -14.64 8.79 8.96
N PRO A 496 -15.57 9.32 9.78
CA PRO A 496 -15.23 10.34 10.74
C PRO A 496 -14.10 9.82 11.64
N ALA A 497 -13.15 10.70 11.99
CA ALA A 497 -12.14 10.40 13.00
C ALA A 497 -12.84 9.79 14.22
N ALA A 498 -12.24 8.78 14.84
CA ALA A 498 -12.80 8.23 16.07
C ALA A 498 -12.97 9.40 17.04
N ASP A 499 -14.22 9.68 17.42
CA ASP A 499 -14.52 10.65 18.45
C ASP A 499 -13.97 10.05 19.75
N LYS A 500 -12.73 10.42 20.11
CA LYS A 500 -12.07 9.98 21.34
C LYS A 500 -12.63 10.76 22.54
N SER A 501 -13.95 10.92 22.59
CA SER A 501 -14.67 11.57 23.68
C SER A 501 -15.68 10.61 24.31
N ALA A 502 -15.20 9.83 25.28
CA ALA A 502 -15.96 9.32 26.42
C ALA A 502 -14.99 8.80 27.49
#